data_AF-A0A1Y2W9B5-F1
#
_entry.id   AF-A0A1Y2W9B5-F1
#
_cell.length_a   1.000
_cell.length_b   1.000
_cell.length_c   1.000
_cell.angle_alpha   90.00
_cell.angle_beta   90.00
_cell.angle_gamma   90.00
#
_symmetry.space_group_name_H-M   'P 1'
#
loop_
_entity.id
_entity.type
_entity.pdbx_description
1 polymer ?
#
loop_
_entity_poly.entity_id
_entity_poly.type
_entity_poly.pdbx_seq_one_letter_code
_entity_poly.pdbx_strand_id
1 'polypeptide(L)'
;MSSYYHYQPMKEDGHIRMLSLDPGKPGGPLRGKLETVSIDSVGKYEAVSYVWADPGPPDCDWEIHLHDNGIDHLLKLKTGSIYAALHRLRLATRERRVWVDQICINQDNLEERSRQVRFMNEIFRNAEHVLVWLGLDEKDEAGLAFASIHRLYERLVGKAVDLKSNPGFIQDLEEQLEGCQKSLHDLTNRKWVSATIKPRAFMIQYAKQGYHSSREGG
;
A
#
# COMPACT_ATOMS: atom_id res chain seq x y z
N MET A 1 2.81 3.43 31.73
CA MET A 1 3.44 2.33 30.98
C MET A 1 2.43 1.89 29.94
N SER A 2 2.67 2.15 28.66
CA SER A 2 1.81 1.63 27.59
C SER A 2 1.99 0.11 27.52
N SER A 3 0.91 -0.64 27.55
CA SER A 3 0.95 -2.10 27.42
C SER A 3 0.98 -2.49 25.94
N TYR A 4 1.55 -3.64 25.61
CA TYR A 4 1.50 -4.14 24.24
C TYR A 4 0.07 -4.52 23.85
N TYR A 5 -0.28 -4.29 22.58
CA TYR A 5 -1.57 -4.69 22.04
C TYR A 5 -1.67 -6.21 21.94
N HIS A 6 -2.75 -6.76 22.47
CA HIS A 6 -3.04 -8.19 22.41
C HIS A 6 -4.29 -8.40 21.56
N TYR A 7 -4.13 -9.12 20.45
CA TYR A 7 -5.24 -9.44 19.56
C TYR A 7 -6.30 -10.28 20.28
N GLN A 8 -7.53 -9.79 20.31
CA GLN A 8 -8.67 -10.58 20.75
C GLN A 8 -9.00 -11.65 19.70
N PRO A 9 -9.15 -12.94 20.07
CA PRO A 9 -9.49 -13.99 19.12
C PRO A 9 -10.78 -13.70 18.36
N MET A 10 -10.79 -13.91 17.05
CA MET A 10 -12.03 -13.89 16.26
C MET A 10 -12.84 -15.15 16.59
N LYS A 11 -13.98 -14.96 17.27
CA LYS A 11 -14.85 -16.05 17.73
C LYS A 11 -15.65 -16.70 16.60
N GLU A 12 -15.88 -15.97 15.52
CA GLU A 12 -16.74 -16.37 14.41
C GLU A 12 -15.97 -16.30 13.08
N ASP A 13 -16.33 -17.19 12.16
CA ASP A 13 -15.85 -17.11 10.78
C ASP A 13 -16.55 -15.93 10.06
N GLY A 14 -15.98 -15.42 8.97
CA GLY A 14 -16.55 -14.29 8.23
C GLY A 14 -16.39 -12.93 8.91
N HIS A 15 -15.52 -12.81 9.91
CA HIS A 15 -15.14 -11.52 10.50
C HIS A 15 -13.72 -11.12 10.11
N ILE A 16 -13.51 -9.82 9.98
CA ILE A 16 -12.21 -9.18 9.69
C ILE A 16 -11.98 -8.05 10.70
N ARG A 17 -10.73 -7.61 10.88
CA ARG A 17 -10.48 -6.34 11.59
C ARG A 17 -10.29 -5.20 10.61
N MET A 18 -10.70 -4.01 11.03
CA MET A 18 -10.50 -2.77 10.31
C MET A 18 -9.70 -1.81 11.17
N LEU A 19 -8.71 -1.17 10.57
CA LEU A 19 -7.96 -0.09 11.20
C LEU A 19 -8.65 1.23 10.88
N SER A 20 -9.05 1.91 11.93
CA SER A 20 -9.45 3.31 11.87
C SER A 20 -8.25 4.14 12.28
N LEU A 21 -7.56 4.72 11.29
CA LEU A 21 -6.34 5.51 11.48
C LEU A 21 -6.70 6.95 11.85
N ASP A 22 -6.21 7.41 13.00
CA ASP A 22 -6.52 8.74 13.51
C ASP A 22 -5.88 9.84 12.66
N PRO A 23 -6.51 11.03 12.60
CA PRO A 23 -5.87 12.18 11.99
C PRO A 23 -4.65 12.62 12.77
N GLY A 24 -3.69 13.25 12.08
CA GLY A 24 -2.50 13.75 12.74
C GLY A 24 -1.62 14.64 11.85
N LYS A 25 -0.74 15.38 12.51
CA LYS A 25 0.27 16.19 11.81
C LYS A 25 1.37 15.28 11.22
N PRO A 26 1.96 15.63 10.07
CA PRO A 26 3.15 14.94 9.55
C PRO A 26 4.22 14.77 10.63
N GLY A 27 4.80 13.57 10.73
CA GLY A 27 5.82 13.23 11.73
C GLY A 27 5.30 12.95 13.14
N GLY A 28 4.04 13.24 13.47
CA GLY A 28 3.45 12.87 14.77
C GLY A 28 3.18 11.37 14.88
N PRO A 29 3.05 10.80 16.10
CA PRO A 29 2.87 9.36 16.31
C PRO A 29 1.64 8.81 15.59
N LEU A 30 1.72 7.57 15.08
CA LEU A 30 0.57 6.89 14.51
C LEU A 30 -0.36 6.44 15.63
N ARG A 31 -1.65 6.72 15.47
CA ARG A 31 -2.70 6.33 16.41
C ARG A 31 -3.91 5.80 15.66
N GLY A 32 -4.68 4.92 16.29
CA GLY A 32 -5.93 4.44 15.72
C GLY A 32 -6.64 3.45 16.62
N LYS A 33 -7.68 2.82 16.10
CA LYS A 33 -8.40 1.71 16.74
C LYS A 33 -8.55 0.56 15.77
N LEU A 34 -8.57 -0.65 16.33
CA LEU A 34 -8.95 -1.86 15.63
C LEU A 34 -10.36 -2.26 16.03
N GLU A 35 -11.22 -2.47 15.05
CA GLU A 35 -12.56 -2.98 15.26
C GLU A 35 -12.74 -4.31 14.50
N THR A 36 -13.43 -5.27 15.12
CA THR A 36 -13.81 -6.52 14.46
C THR A 36 -15.20 -6.34 13.86
N VAL A 37 -15.34 -6.63 12.57
CA VAL A 37 -16.58 -6.45 11.81
C VAL A 37 -16.83 -7.67 10.93
N SER A 38 -18.10 -7.97 10.64
CA SER A 38 -18.46 -8.99 9.66
C SER A 38 -18.09 -8.51 8.26
N ILE A 39 -17.54 -9.43 7.45
CA ILE A 39 -17.12 -9.15 6.06
C ILE A 39 -18.31 -8.73 5.18
N ASP A 40 -19.49 -9.28 5.44
CA ASP A 40 -20.72 -8.98 4.72
C ASP A 40 -21.28 -7.58 5.03
N SER A 41 -20.86 -6.98 6.15
CA SER A 41 -21.40 -5.72 6.68
C SER A 41 -20.32 -4.71 7.08
N VAL A 42 -19.11 -4.86 6.53
CA VAL A 42 -17.95 -4.01 6.83
C VAL A 42 -18.20 -2.52 6.55
N GLY A 43 -19.08 -2.18 5.60
CA GLY A 43 -19.32 -0.79 5.19
C GLY A 43 -18.19 -0.24 4.30
N LYS A 44 -18.00 1.08 4.26
CA LYS A 44 -16.95 1.71 3.43
C LYS A 44 -15.58 1.65 4.10
N TYR A 45 -14.57 1.32 3.30
CA TYR A 45 -13.16 1.30 3.70
C TYR A 45 -12.25 1.30 2.46
N GLU A 46 -10.96 1.52 2.68
CA GLU A 46 -9.92 1.37 1.66
C GLU A 46 -8.99 0.19 2.03
N ALA A 47 -8.41 -0.49 1.04
CA ALA A 47 -7.42 -1.54 1.29
C ALA A 47 -6.02 -1.04 0.93
N VAL A 48 -5.00 -1.41 1.71
CA VAL A 48 -3.61 -1.00 1.44
C VAL A 48 -2.83 -2.17 0.85
N SER A 49 -2.28 -1.96 -0.34
CA SER A 49 -1.36 -2.86 -1.01
C SER A 49 0.05 -2.31 -0.90
N TYR A 50 0.96 -3.05 -0.28
CA TYR A 50 2.35 -2.64 -0.08
C TYR A 50 3.30 -3.84 -0.09
N VAL A 51 4.59 -3.56 -0.23
CA VAL A 51 5.65 -4.57 -0.21
C VAL A 51 6.18 -4.73 1.20
N TRP A 52 6.19 -5.97 1.71
CA TRP A 52 6.68 -6.28 3.05
C TRP A 52 8.21 -6.17 3.18
N ALA A 53 8.95 -6.41 2.09
CA ALA A 53 10.41 -6.52 2.12
C ALA A 53 11.16 -5.18 2.21
N ASP A 54 10.47 -4.05 2.09
CA ASP A 54 11.15 -2.75 2.07
C ASP A 54 11.47 -2.26 3.50
N PRO A 55 12.75 -1.94 3.79
CA PRO A 55 13.12 -1.30 5.04
C PRO A 55 12.48 0.09 5.03
N GLY A 56 11.73 0.42 6.07
CA GLY A 56 11.17 1.77 6.22
C GLY A 56 12.22 2.75 6.69
N PRO A 57 11.79 3.91 7.22
CA PRO A 57 12.69 4.91 7.74
C PRO A 57 13.64 4.29 8.79
N PRO A 58 14.96 4.51 8.66
CA PRO A 58 15.93 4.02 9.63
C PRO A 58 15.75 4.72 10.97
N ASP A 59 16.30 4.11 12.03
CA ASP A 59 16.44 4.71 13.37
C ASP A 59 15.12 5.15 14.03
N CYS A 60 14.00 4.47 13.73
CA CYS A 60 12.74 4.68 14.43
C CYS A 60 12.06 3.36 14.82
N ASP A 61 11.34 3.37 15.94
CA ASP A 61 10.46 2.28 16.31
C ASP A 61 9.23 2.29 15.39
N TRP A 62 9.09 1.24 14.58
CA TRP A 62 7.93 1.08 13.71
C TRP A 62 6.74 0.63 14.54
N GLU A 63 5.96 1.59 15.03
CA GLU A 63 4.85 1.33 15.95
C GLU A 63 3.62 2.20 15.68
N ILE A 64 2.48 1.68 16.12
CA ILE A 64 1.20 2.39 16.16
C ILE A 64 0.58 2.23 17.55
N HIS A 65 0.03 3.31 18.08
CA HIS A 65 -0.76 3.28 19.30
C HIS A 65 -2.22 2.94 18.97
N LEU A 66 -2.70 1.82 19.50
CA LEU A 66 -4.08 1.40 19.35
C LEU A 66 -4.86 1.70 20.62
N HIS A 67 -5.85 2.59 20.51
CA HIS A 67 -6.72 2.90 21.64
C HIS A 67 -7.85 1.86 21.73
N ASP A 68 -7.97 1.21 22.88
CA ASP A 68 -9.03 0.25 23.19
C ASP A 68 -9.55 0.51 24.62
N ASN A 69 -10.86 0.70 24.75
CA ASN A 69 -11.54 0.97 26.04
C ASN A 69 -10.88 2.09 26.89
N GLY A 70 -10.37 3.14 26.24
CA GLY A 70 -9.73 4.28 26.90
C GLY A 70 -8.28 4.03 27.35
N ILE A 71 -7.69 2.89 26.95
CA ILE A 71 -6.29 2.54 27.19
C ILE A 71 -5.55 2.51 25.86
N ASP A 72 -4.39 3.18 25.82
CA ASP A 72 -3.49 3.12 24.67
C ASP A 72 -2.57 1.89 24.76
N HIS A 73 -2.65 1.05 23.75
CA HIS A 73 -1.79 -0.11 23.57
C HIS A 73 -0.79 0.13 22.45
N LEU A 74 0.38 -0.50 22.55
CA LEU A 74 1.42 -0.41 21.53
C LEU A 74 1.42 -1.65 20.63
N LEU A 75 1.29 -1.46 19.32
CA LEU A 75 1.50 -2.52 18.33
C LEU A 75 2.77 -2.23 17.53
N LYS A 76 3.75 -3.15 17.63
CA LYS A 76 4.94 -3.13 16.78
C LYS A 76 4.61 -3.63 15.38
N LEU A 77 5.03 -2.87 14.38
CA LEU A 77 4.91 -3.21 12.97
C LEU A 77 6.11 -4.08 12.58
N LYS A 78 5.86 -5.12 11.79
CA LYS A 78 6.87 -6.06 11.33
C LYS A 78 7.76 -5.47 10.22
N THR A 79 7.28 -4.44 9.52
CA THR A 79 8.01 -3.83 8.40
C THR A 79 7.89 -2.31 8.42
N GLY A 80 8.97 -1.61 8.09
CA GLY A 80 8.95 -0.16 8.02
C GLY A 80 8.23 0.39 6.79
N SER A 81 8.04 -0.44 5.75
CA SER A 81 7.22 -0.11 4.57
C SER A 81 5.80 0.31 4.95
N ILE A 82 5.13 -0.46 5.81
CA ILE A 82 3.76 -0.11 6.24
C ILE A 82 3.75 1.10 7.18
N TYR A 83 4.78 1.27 8.01
CA TYR A 83 4.93 2.46 8.84
C TYR A 83 4.97 3.74 7.99
N ALA A 84 5.84 3.76 6.96
CA ALA A 84 5.93 4.88 6.03
C ALA A 84 4.62 5.10 5.25
N ALA A 85 4.01 4.01 4.77
CA ALA A 85 2.74 4.06 4.06
C ALA A 85 1.64 4.69 4.93
N LEU A 86 1.48 4.25 6.18
CA LEU A 86 0.46 4.80 7.09
C LEU A 86 0.69 6.28 7.38
N HIS A 87 1.93 6.73 7.57
CA HIS A 87 2.22 8.16 7.72
C HIS A 87 1.82 8.97 6.48
N ARG A 88 2.07 8.43 5.28
CA ARG A 88 1.67 9.09 4.03
C ARG A 88 0.16 9.08 3.83
N LEU A 89 -0.51 7.99 4.20
CA LEU A 89 -1.95 7.81 4.04
C LEU A 89 -2.77 8.55 5.10
N ARG A 90 -2.19 8.81 6.27
CA ARG A 90 -2.83 9.55 7.37
C ARG A 90 -3.28 10.93 6.90
N LEU A 91 -4.54 11.23 7.19
CA LEU A 91 -5.13 12.53 6.87
C LEU A 91 -4.92 13.51 8.03
N ALA A 92 -4.89 14.80 7.73
CA ALA A 92 -4.61 15.81 8.74
C ALA A 92 -5.78 16.06 9.72
N THR A 93 -7.02 15.86 9.27
CA THR A 93 -8.22 16.37 9.96
C THR A 93 -9.32 15.34 10.19
N ARG A 94 -9.28 14.19 9.52
CA ARG A 94 -10.29 13.14 9.67
C ARG A 94 -9.64 11.76 9.79
N GLU A 95 -10.36 10.86 10.43
CA GLU A 95 -10.01 9.45 10.50
C GLU A 95 -10.02 8.83 9.08
N ARG A 96 -9.17 7.83 8.87
CA ARG A 96 -9.11 7.06 7.62
C ARG A 96 -9.28 5.58 7.93
N ARG A 97 -10.34 4.97 7.41
CA ARG A 97 -10.66 3.57 7.65
C ARG A 97 -10.03 2.70 6.58
N VAL A 98 -9.02 1.92 6.97
CA VAL A 98 -8.19 1.13 6.09
C VAL A 98 -8.08 -0.32 6.55
N TRP A 99 -7.99 -1.24 5.59
CA TRP A 99 -7.55 -2.61 5.83
C TRP A 99 -6.08 -2.76 5.46
N VAL A 100 -5.30 -3.27 6.41
CA VAL A 100 -3.85 -3.49 6.29
C VAL A 100 -3.56 -4.87 6.86
N ASP A 101 -3.14 -5.81 6.01
CA ASP A 101 -2.91 -7.21 6.39
C ASP A 101 -2.06 -7.40 7.66
N GLN A 102 -0.96 -6.67 7.82
CA GLN A 102 -0.04 -6.81 8.96
C GLN A 102 -0.64 -6.34 10.30
N ILE A 103 -1.64 -5.45 10.27
CA ILE A 103 -2.27 -4.87 11.47
C ILE A 103 -3.66 -5.48 11.71
N CYS A 104 -4.41 -5.76 10.66
CA CYS A 104 -5.78 -6.27 10.76
C CYS A 104 -5.80 -7.78 11.04
N ILE A 105 -4.72 -8.49 10.67
CA ILE A 105 -4.54 -9.92 10.93
C ILE A 105 -3.52 -10.09 12.05
N ASN A 106 -3.82 -10.93 13.03
CA ASN A 106 -2.84 -11.40 13.98
C ASN A 106 -1.82 -12.29 13.27
N GLN A 107 -0.69 -11.70 12.88
CA GLN A 107 0.35 -12.38 12.10
C GLN A 107 1.08 -13.48 12.86
N ASP A 108 0.95 -13.52 14.19
CA ASP A 108 1.56 -14.54 15.05
C ASP A 108 0.63 -15.74 15.29
N ASN A 109 -0.64 -15.62 14.91
CA ASN A 109 -1.60 -16.73 14.91
C ASN A 109 -1.75 -17.32 13.51
N LEU A 110 -1.12 -18.48 13.27
CA LEU A 110 -1.15 -19.15 11.96
C LEU A 110 -2.56 -19.55 11.50
N GLU A 111 -3.42 -19.96 12.42
CA GLU A 111 -4.79 -20.36 12.10
C GLU A 111 -5.63 -19.15 11.70
N GLU A 112 -5.55 -18.06 12.46
CA GLU A 112 -6.19 -16.79 12.12
C GLU A 112 -5.68 -16.28 10.76
N ARG A 113 -4.35 -16.24 10.58
CA ARG A 113 -3.74 -15.80 9.31
C ARG A 113 -4.26 -16.62 8.13
N SER A 114 -4.32 -17.93 8.28
CA SER A 114 -4.80 -18.82 7.22
C SER A 114 -6.28 -18.59 6.90
N ARG A 115 -7.12 -18.32 7.91
CA ARG A 115 -8.53 -17.95 7.70
C ARG A 115 -8.66 -16.59 7.01
N GLN A 116 -7.97 -15.57 7.50
CA GLN A 116 -8.02 -14.21 6.96
C GLN A 116 -7.50 -14.12 5.52
N VAL A 117 -6.48 -14.91 5.16
CA VAL A 117 -5.97 -14.97 3.78
C VAL A 117 -7.04 -15.43 2.79
N ARG A 118 -7.99 -16.29 3.21
CA ARG A 118 -9.10 -16.72 2.34
C ARG A 118 -10.03 -15.57 1.97
N PHE A 119 -10.15 -14.58 2.85
CA PHE A 119 -10.98 -13.38 2.63
C PHE A 119 -10.28 -12.30 1.81
N MET A 120 -8.97 -12.38 1.55
CA MET A 120 -8.23 -11.31 0.88
C MET A 120 -8.85 -10.90 -0.46
N ASN A 121 -9.23 -11.85 -1.31
CA ASN A 121 -9.84 -11.53 -2.61
C ASN A 121 -11.12 -10.69 -2.43
N GLU A 122 -11.95 -11.05 -1.46
CA GLU A 122 -13.19 -10.35 -1.17
C GLU A 122 -12.93 -8.96 -0.56
N ILE A 123 -11.96 -8.85 0.35
CA ILE A 123 -11.56 -7.59 0.96
C ILE A 123 -11.06 -6.60 -0.11
N PHE A 124 -10.14 -7.02 -0.98
CA PHE A 124 -9.63 -6.13 -2.03
C PHE A 124 -10.71 -5.79 -3.07
N ARG A 125 -11.61 -6.73 -3.37
CA ARG A 125 -12.71 -6.52 -4.32
C ARG A 125 -13.76 -5.54 -3.81
N ASN A 126 -14.04 -5.57 -2.51
CA ASN A 126 -15.11 -4.78 -1.89
C ASN A 126 -14.64 -3.44 -1.31
N ALA A 127 -13.33 -3.18 -1.29
CA ALA A 127 -12.79 -1.89 -0.88
C ALA A 127 -13.23 -0.76 -1.84
N GLU A 128 -13.51 0.44 -1.31
CA GLU A 128 -13.86 1.61 -2.12
C GLU A 128 -12.68 2.03 -3.01
N HIS A 129 -11.46 1.92 -2.45
CA HIS A 129 -10.21 2.10 -3.19
C HIS A 129 -9.16 1.12 -2.68
N VAL A 130 -8.25 0.73 -3.58
CA VAL A 130 -7.00 0.05 -3.23
C VAL A 130 -5.87 1.07 -3.31
N LEU A 131 -5.29 1.39 -2.15
CA LEU A 131 -4.18 2.32 -1.99
C LEU A 131 -2.88 1.55 -2.17
N VAL A 132 -2.21 1.77 -3.30
CA VAL A 132 -0.96 1.08 -3.61
C VAL A 132 0.23 1.92 -3.13
N TRP A 133 1.01 1.37 -2.20
CA TRP A 133 2.25 1.94 -1.71
C TRP A 133 3.45 1.33 -2.43
N LEU A 134 4.23 2.19 -3.09
CA LEU A 134 5.36 1.82 -3.94
C LEU A 134 6.72 2.10 -3.29
N GLY A 135 6.72 2.41 -1.99
CA GLY A 135 7.89 2.88 -1.26
C GLY A 135 8.02 4.40 -1.24
N LEU A 136 9.06 4.87 -0.55
CA LEU A 136 9.44 6.28 -0.53
C LEU A 136 9.96 6.69 -1.91
N ASP A 137 9.69 7.95 -2.27
CA ASP A 137 10.17 8.54 -3.53
C ASP A 137 11.28 9.57 -3.26
N GLU A 138 12.36 9.11 -2.62
CA GLU A 138 13.45 9.98 -2.14
C GLU A 138 14.18 10.72 -3.26
N LYS A 139 14.16 10.14 -4.47
CA LYS A 139 14.82 10.68 -5.67
C LYS A 139 13.83 11.33 -6.64
N ASP A 140 12.57 11.49 -6.25
CA ASP A 140 11.48 12.01 -7.09
C ASP A 140 11.31 11.23 -8.41
N GLU A 141 11.69 9.95 -8.43
CA GLU A 141 11.64 9.09 -9.62
C GLU A 141 10.18 8.85 -10.04
N ALA A 142 9.30 8.56 -9.07
CA ALA A 142 7.89 8.34 -9.34
C ALA A 142 7.21 9.65 -9.73
N GLY A 143 7.48 10.74 -9.00
CA GLY A 143 6.98 12.08 -9.33
C GLY A 143 7.30 12.49 -10.77
N LEU A 144 8.57 12.36 -11.16
CA LEU A 144 9.02 12.63 -12.52
C LEU A 144 8.35 11.70 -13.54
N ALA A 145 8.30 10.39 -13.29
CA ALA A 145 7.68 9.43 -14.21
C ALA A 145 6.19 9.73 -14.46
N PHE A 146 5.42 10.05 -13.42
CA PHE A 146 4.00 10.43 -13.59
C PHE A 146 3.84 11.79 -14.27
N ALA A 147 4.70 12.77 -13.98
CA ALA A 147 4.71 14.05 -14.69
C ALA A 147 4.99 13.86 -16.19
N SER A 148 5.91 12.96 -16.54
CA SER A 148 6.21 12.58 -17.93
C SER A 148 5.02 11.95 -18.63
N ILE A 149 4.35 10.98 -17.99
CA ILE A 149 3.13 10.35 -18.53
C ILE A 149 2.04 11.41 -18.75
N HIS A 150 1.84 12.32 -17.79
CA HIS A 150 0.83 13.37 -17.91
C HIS A 150 1.13 14.35 -19.06
N ARG A 151 2.39 14.79 -19.20
CA ARG A 151 2.81 15.65 -20.32
C ARG A 151 2.61 14.99 -21.68
N LEU A 152 2.93 13.70 -21.78
CA LEU A 152 2.69 12.91 -22.99
C LEU A 152 1.19 12.81 -23.29
N TYR A 153 0.37 12.52 -22.28
CA TYR A 153 -1.08 12.45 -22.42
C TYR A 153 -1.67 13.78 -22.92
N GLU A 154 -1.36 14.90 -22.27
CA GLU A 154 -1.85 16.23 -22.64
C GLU A 154 -1.46 16.59 -24.08
N ARG A 155 -0.27 16.21 -24.54
CA ARG A 155 0.16 16.44 -25.92
C ARG A 155 -0.51 15.50 -26.91
N LEU A 156 -0.68 14.22 -26.59
CA LEU A 156 -1.32 13.26 -27.49
C LEU A 156 -2.81 13.52 -27.64
N VAL A 157 -3.49 13.90 -26.55
CA VAL A 157 -4.93 14.23 -26.57
C VAL A 157 -5.16 15.67 -27.03
N GLY A 158 -4.34 16.61 -26.57
CA GLY A 158 -4.40 18.02 -27.00
C GLY A 158 -3.97 18.25 -28.46
N LYS A 159 -3.13 17.37 -29.02
CA LYS A 159 -2.76 17.36 -30.45
C LYS A 159 -3.37 16.18 -31.23
N ALA A 160 -4.37 15.48 -30.69
CA ALA A 160 -5.14 14.49 -31.44
C ALA A 160 -5.84 15.08 -32.68
N VAL A 161 -5.84 16.42 -32.82
CA VAL A 161 -6.33 17.11 -34.01
C VAL A 161 -5.27 17.25 -35.11
N ASP A 162 -3.95 17.08 -34.86
CA ASP A 162 -2.97 17.39 -35.92
C ASP A 162 -1.61 16.66 -35.88
N LEU A 163 -1.62 15.34 -35.70
CA LEU A 163 -0.42 14.49 -35.85
C LEU A 163 0.19 14.51 -37.26
N LYS A 164 -0.55 14.99 -38.28
CA LYS A 164 -0.09 15.04 -39.68
C LYS A 164 0.53 16.37 -40.09
N SER A 165 0.25 17.47 -39.40
CA SER A 165 0.70 18.81 -39.83
C SER A 165 1.86 19.37 -39.01
N ASN A 166 2.40 18.63 -38.04
CA ASN A 166 3.51 19.09 -37.22
C ASN A 166 4.70 18.10 -37.23
N PRO A 167 5.59 18.16 -38.23
CA PRO A 167 6.74 17.25 -38.34
C PRO A 167 7.75 17.37 -37.19
N GLY A 168 7.79 18.50 -36.47
CA GLY A 168 8.60 18.65 -35.25
C GLY A 168 8.04 17.90 -34.04
N PHE A 169 6.80 17.37 -34.12
CA PHE A 169 6.17 16.67 -33.01
C PHE A 169 6.86 15.37 -32.63
N ILE A 170 7.36 14.60 -33.61
CA ILE A 170 8.07 13.35 -33.32
C ILE A 170 9.40 13.65 -32.64
N GLN A 171 10.14 14.66 -33.12
CA GLN A 171 11.42 15.05 -32.55
C GLN A 171 11.26 15.61 -31.12
N ASP A 172 10.25 16.46 -30.89
CA ASP A 172 9.86 16.91 -29.55
C ASP A 172 9.50 15.74 -28.61
N LEU A 173 8.83 14.70 -29.12
CA LEU A 173 8.48 13.52 -28.35
C LEU A 173 9.71 12.67 -28.01
N GLU A 174 10.65 12.53 -28.95
CA GLU A 174 11.90 11.80 -28.75
C GLU A 174 12.77 12.48 -27.69
N GLU A 175 13.00 13.80 -27.79
CA GLU A 175 13.76 14.56 -26.77
C GLU A 175 13.13 14.48 -25.38
N GLN A 176 11.79 14.49 -25.30
CA GLN A 176 11.12 14.31 -24.02
C GLN A 176 11.20 12.88 -23.53
N LEU A 177 11.00 11.88 -24.38
CA LEU A 177 11.15 10.48 -24.01
C LEU A 177 12.56 10.21 -23.46
N GLU A 178 13.62 10.77 -24.06
CA GLU A 178 14.99 10.70 -23.51
C GLU A 178 15.07 11.31 -22.10
N GLY A 179 14.47 12.48 -21.88
CA GLY A 179 14.44 13.14 -20.57
C GLY A 179 13.66 12.37 -19.49
N CYS A 180 12.70 11.53 -19.90
CA CYS A 180 11.84 10.75 -19.00
C CYS A 180 12.27 9.28 -18.87
N GLN A 181 13.10 8.79 -19.81
CA GLN A 181 13.41 7.38 -20.02
C GLN A 181 13.96 6.75 -18.75
N LYS A 182 14.86 7.46 -18.07
CA LYS A 182 15.48 6.98 -16.84
C LYS A 182 14.45 6.79 -15.71
N SER A 183 13.63 7.80 -15.42
CA SER A 183 12.62 7.71 -14.36
C SER A 183 11.55 6.64 -14.65
N LEU A 184 11.11 6.53 -15.92
CA LEU A 184 10.19 5.47 -16.34
C LEU A 184 10.82 4.08 -16.27
N HIS A 185 12.10 3.96 -16.66
CA HIS A 185 12.86 2.72 -16.57
C HIS A 185 13.05 2.29 -15.11
N ASP A 186 13.45 3.21 -14.24
CA ASP A 186 13.72 2.94 -12.83
C ASP A 186 12.43 2.56 -12.09
N LEU A 187 11.30 3.20 -12.41
CA LEU A 187 10.00 2.85 -11.86
C LEU A 187 9.49 1.49 -12.36
N THR A 188 9.59 1.21 -13.66
CA THR A 188 9.04 -0.03 -14.26
C THR A 188 9.90 -1.27 -14.02
N ASN A 189 11.19 -1.10 -13.67
CA ASN A 189 12.09 -2.20 -13.31
C ASN A 189 12.23 -2.44 -11.80
N ARG A 190 11.43 -1.79 -10.95
CA ARG A 190 11.39 -2.13 -9.52
C ARG A 190 11.00 -3.60 -9.36
N LYS A 191 11.65 -4.30 -8.42
CA LYS A 191 11.54 -5.77 -8.24
C LYS A 191 10.10 -6.31 -8.11
N TRP A 192 9.14 -5.46 -7.74
CA TRP A 192 7.74 -5.81 -7.51
C TRP A 192 6.80 -5.37 -8.65
N VAL A 193 7.31 -4.67 -9.67
CA VAL A 193 6.54 -4.37 -10.89
C VAL A 193 6.67 -5.57 -11.84
N SER A 194 5.61 -6.38 -11.94
CA SER A 194 5.48 -7.34 -13.03
C SER A 194 4.82 -6.62 -14.21
N ALA A 195 5.60 -6.27 -15.23
CA ALA A 195 5.10 -5.70 -16.48
C ALA A 195 4.41 -6.77 -17.36
N THR A 196 3.42 -7.48 -16.80
CA THR A 196 2.52 -8.31 -17.62
C THR A 196 1.31 -7.47 -17.97
N ILE A 197 1.42 -6.66 -19.03
CA ILE A 197 0.28 -5.92 -19.58
C ILE A 197 -0.69 -6.95 -20.17
N LYS A 198 -1.73 -7.33 -19.41
CA LYS A 198 -2.88 -8.04 -19.96
C LYS A 198 -3.93 -7.03 -20.42
N PRO A 199 -4.58 -7.20 -21.59
CA PRO A 199 -5.34 -6.13 -22.27
C PRO A 199 -6.52 -5.49 -21.52
N ARG A 200 -6.86 -5.88 -20.28
CA ARG A 200 -8.00 -5.33 -19.51
C ARG A 200 -7.82 -5.33 -17.98
N ALA A 201 -6.61 -5.53 -17.46
CA ALA A 201 -6.38 -5.50 -16.01
C ALA A 201 -4.95 -5.07 -15.68
N PHE A 202 -4.79 -3.94 -14.98
CA PHE A 202 -3.56 -3.63 -14.25
C PHE A 202 -3.57 -4.48 -12.98
N MET A 203 -2.81 -5.58 -12.99
CA MET A 203 -2.67 -6.47 -11.84
C MET A 203 -1.24 -6.34 -11.32
N ILE A 204 -1.05 -5.72 -10.17
CA ILE A 204 0.24 -5.81 -9.45
C ILE A 204 0.28 -7.24 -8.88
N GLN A 205 0.95 -8.14 -9.60
CA GLN A 205 1.16 -9.51 -9.14
C GLN A 205 2.23 -9.52 -8.05
N TYR A 206 1.87 -10.02 -6.87
CA TYR A 206 2.82 -10.35 -5.81
C TYR A 206 3.76 -11.47 -6.28
N ALA A 207 5.06 -11.18 -6.38
CA ALA A 207 6.06 -12.23 -6.39
C ALA A 207 6.16 -12.81 -4.96
N LYS A 208 5.64 -14.03 -4.76
CA LYS A 208 5.97 -14.84 -3.57
C LYS A 208 7.47 -15.09 -3.58
N GLN A 209 8.26 -14.34 -2.81
CA GLN A 209 9.57 -14.84 -2.41
C GLN A 209 9.33 -15.91 -1.34
N GLY A 210 9.79 -17.13 -1.66
CA GLY A 210 9.51 -18.33 -0.91
C GLY A 210 9.96 -18.22 0.54
N TYR A 211 9.06 -18.56 1.45
CA TYR A 211 9.42 -18.99 2.79
C TYR A 211 10.24 -20.28 2.63
N HIS A 212 11.56 -20.18 2.70
CA HIS A 212 12.41 -21.37 2.89
C HIS A 212 12.12 -21.91 4.29
N SER A 213 11.39 -23.02 4.33
CA SER A 213 11.31 -23.89 5.50
C SER A 213 12.69 -24.53 5.67
N SER A 214 13.51 -23.97 6.56
CA SER A 214 14.61 -24.70 7.17
C SER A 214 14.02 -25.90 7.94
N ARG A 215 14.04 -27.07 7.33
CA ARG A 215 13.98 -28.35 8.04
C ARG A 215 15.42 -28.76 8.31
N GLU A 216 15.88 -28.52 9.54
CA GLU A 216 16.93 -29.31 10.17
C GLU A 216 16.28 -30.22 11.21
N GLY A 217 16.74 -31.47 11.30
CA GLY A 217 16.57 -32.32 12.48
C GLY A 217 15.71 -33.57 12.27
N GLY A 218 16.37 -34.67 11.90
CA GLY A 218 15.84 -36.04 11.82
C GLY A 218 16.79 -36.96 11.09
#